data_AF-A0A091C810-F1
#
_entry.id   AF-A0A091C810-F1
#
_cell.length_a   1.000
_cell.length_b   1.000
_cell.length_c   1.000
_cell.angle_alpha   90.00
_cell.angle_beta   90.00
_cell.angle_gamma   90.00
#
_symmetry.space_group_name_H-M   'P 1'
#
loop_
_entity.id
_entity.type
_entity.pdbx_description
1 polymer ?
#
loop_
_entity_poly.entity_id
_entity_poly.type
_entity_poly.pdbx_seq_one_letter_code
_entity_poly.pdbx_strand_id
1 'polypeptide(L)'
;MPGAFVVLFILTIVAVIATWFVPAGSYSKLSYIPSSNQLKIEQPGEIDKVPATQEALDNLGVKIDIEQFRSGGITESISIPDTYQRLEQQPANITDIPKSMVQGTIEAVDIMVFIFVLGGLIGVIRASGAFESGLFSLTKKQKGMNFC
;
A
#
# COMPACT_ATOMS: atom_id res chain seq x y z
N MET A 1 -12.68 30.65 -0.33
CA MET A 1 -11.81 29.58 0.21
C MET A 1 -11.62 28.55 -0.88
N PRO A 2 -10.38 28.14 -1.23
CA PRO A 2 -10.16 27.11 -2.24
C PRO A 2 -10.86 25.80 -1.82
N GLY A 3 -11.53 25.13 -2.76
CA GLY A 3 -12.10 23.81 -2.51
C GLY A 3 -11.01 22.74 -2.43
N ALA A 4 -11.28 21.62 -1.75
CA ALA A 4 -10.32 20.53 -1.57
C ALA A 4 -9.72 20.02 -2.90
N PHE A 5 -10.54 19.92 -3.96
CA PHE A 5 -10.09 19.52 -5.29
C PHE A 5 -9.05 20.47 -5.91
N VAL A 6 -9.22 21.78 -5.71
CA VAL A 6 -8.28 22.79 -6.25
C VAL A 6 -6.94 22.70 -5.52
N VAL A 7 -6.96 22.48 -4.20
CA VAL A 7 -5.74 22.30 -3.40
C VAL A 7 -4.99 21.05 -3.84
N LEU A 8 -5.70 19.92 -4.03
CA LEU A 8 -5.10 18.68 -4.53
C LEU A 8 -4.48 18.85 -5.91
N PHE A 9 -5.16 19.55 -6.82
CA PHE A 9 -4.64 19.80 -8.16
C PHE A 9 -3.35 20.61 -8.15
N ILE A 10 -3.30 21.69 -7.35
CA ILE A 10 -2.09 22.50 -7.17
C ILE A 10 -0.96 21.64 -6.58
N LEU A 11 -1.26 20.81 -5.58
CA LEU A 11 -0.29 19.91 -4.96
C LEU A 11 0.28 18.91 -5.97
N THR A 12 -0.56 18.31 -6.82
CA THR A 12 -0.11 17.38 -7.87
C THR A 12 0.82 18.07 -8.86
N ILE A 13 0.52 19.29 -9.29
CA ILE A 13 1.40 20.05 -10.19
C ILE A 13 2.76 20.32 -9.54
N VAL A 14 2.76 20.75 -8.28
CA VAL A 14 3.99 21.01 -7.52
C VAL A 14 4.80 19.72 -7.36
N ALA A 15 4.15 18.60 -7.06
CA ALA A 15 4.81 17.29 -6.94
C ALA A 15 5.45 16.85 -8.26
N VAL A 16 4.76 17.01 -9.40
CA VAL A 16 5.31 16.70 -10.73
C VAL A 16 6.53 17.56 -11.03
N ILE A 17 6.47 18.87 -10.78
CA ILE A 17 7.62 19.77 -10.96
C ILE A 17 8.79 19.34 -10.07
N ALA A 18 8.52 18.91 -8.82
CA ALA A 18 9.55 18.42 -7.92
C ALA A 18 10.23 17.13 -8.42
N THR A 19 9.57 16.28 -9.21
CA THR A 19 10.20 15.08 -9.82
C THR A 19 11.31 15.41 -10.83
N TRP A 20 11.36 16.63 -11.36
CA TRP A 20 12.49 17.10 -12.18
C TRP A 20 13.72 17.47 -11.37
N PHE A 21 13.58 17.81 -10.09
CA PHE A 21 14.70 18.21 -9.24
C PHE A 21 15.21 17.08 -8.36
N VAL A 22 14.34 16.14 -8.00
CA VAL A 22 14.67 15.05 -7.07
C VAL A 22 14.63 13.71 -7.81
N PRO A 23 15.80 13.11 -8.13
CA PRO A 23 15.84 11.78 -8.73
C PRO A 23 15.41 10.73 -7.70
N ALA A 24 14.76 9.68 -8.18
CA ALA A 24 14.45 8.52 -7.36
C ALA A 24 15.74 7.78 -6.99
N GLY A 25 15.79 7.24 -5.78
CA GLY A 25 16.82 6.29 -5.36
C GLY A 25 16.18 4.98 -4.92
N SER A 26 16.88 3.88 -5.13
CA SER A 26 16.46 2.56 -4.66
C SER A 26 17.64 1.86 -3.99
N TYR A 27 17.31 1.00 -3.01
CA TYR A 27 18.23 0.02 -2.45
C TYR A 27 18.09 -1.29 -3.24
N SER A 28 19.16 -2.06 -3.33
CA SER A 28 19.11 -3.43 -3.84
C SER A 28 18.32 -4.29 -2.86
N LYS A 29 17.41 -5.12 -3.37
CA LYS A 29 16.55 -5.97 -2.54
C LYS A 29 16.99 -7.42 -2.62
N LEU A 30 16.89 -8.13 -1.50
CA LEU A 30 17.17 -9.55 -1.38
C LEU A 30 15.84 -10.28 -1.22
N SER A 31 15.56 -11.23 -2.09
CA SER A 31 14.37 -12.08 -2.06
C SER A 31 14.76 -13.55 -2.03
N TYR A 32 14.12 -14.35 -1.18
CA TYR A 32 14.39 -15.78 -1.07
C TYR A 32 13.43 -16.58 -1.96
N ILE A 33 13.96 -17.51 -2.76
CA ILE A 33 13.15 -18.43 -3.55
C ILE A 33 13.11 -19.81 -2.89
N PRO A 34 11.94 -20.25 -2.40
CA PRO A 34 11.77 -21.57 -1.79
C PRO A 34 12.07 -22.71 -2.76
N SER A 35 11.81 -22.54 -4.06
CA SER A 35 11.92 -23.58 -5.09
C SER A 35 13.34 -23.92 -5.51
N SER A 36 14.32 -23.05 -5.27
CA SER A 36 15.72 -23.24 -5.72
C SER A 36 16.77 -23.02 -4.63
N ASN A 37 16.35 -22.74 -3.38
CA ASN A 37 17.23 -22.49 -2.23
C ASN A 37 18.33 -21.44 -2.52
N GLN A 38 17.95 -20.38 -3.25
CA GLN A 38 18.84 -19.30 -3.69
C GLN A 38 18.27 -17.95 -3.26
N LEU A 39 19.17 -17.03 -2.92
CA LEU A 39 18.84 -15.63 -2.69
C LEU A 39 18.94 -14.90 -4.04
N LYS A 40 17.84 -14.28 -4.47
CA LYS A 40 17.82 -13.34 -5.57
C LYS A 40 18.15 -11.96 -5.05
N ILE A 41 19.20 -11.36 -5.58
CA ILE A 41 19.45 -9.93 -5.41
C ILE A 41 18.79 -9.24 -6.61
N GLU A 42 17.78 -8.44 -6.34
CA GLU A 42 17.16 -7.52 -7.28
C GLU A 42 17.94 -6.20 -7.22
N GLN A 43 18.90 -6.04 -8.12
CA GLN A 43 19.53 -4.75 -8.39
C GLN A 43 18.78 -4.04 -9.53
N PRO A 44 18.89 -2.71 -9.67
CA PRO A 44 18.29 -1.97 -10.77
C PRO A 44 18.93 -2.35 -12.13
N GLY A 45 18.42 -3.43 -12.76
CA GLY A 45 18.83 -3.87 -14.10
C GLY A 45 19.61 -5.18 -14.18
N GLU A 46 20.02 -5.78 -13.05
CA GLU A 46 20.74 -7.05 -13.04
C GLU A 46 20.24 -7.95 -11.90
N ILE A 47 20.00 -9.24 -12.20
CA ILE A 47 19.49 -10.23 -11.25
C ILE A 47 20.62 -11.20 -10.93
N ASP A 48 21.31 -10.94 -9.82
CA ASP A 48 22.35 -11.84 -9.33
C ASP A 48 21.75 -12.92 -8.43
N LYS A 49 22.10 -14.17 -8.72
CA LYS A 49 21.72 -15.35 -7.92
C LYS A 49 22.90 -15.74 -7.05
N VAL A 50 22.80 -15.44 -5.76
CA VAL A 50 23.83 -15.80 -4.78
C VAL A 50 23.33 -17.02 -3.98
N PRO A 51 24.19 -18.01 -3.67
CA PRO A 51 23.80 -19.12 -2.82
C PRO A 51 23.27 -18.62 -1.47
N ALA A 52 22.22 -19.27 -0.95
CA ALA A 52 21.59 -18.92 0.32
C ALA A 52 22.45 -19.36 1.52
N THR A 53 23.59 -18.70 1.73
CA THR A 53 24.52 -18.98 2.84
C THR A 53 24.62 -17.79 3.79
N GLN A 54 24.85 -18.07 5.08
CA GLN A 54 25.00 -17.02 6.10
C GLN A 54 26.20 -16.12 5.82
N GLU A 55 27.28 -16.68 5.28
CA GLU A 55 28.47 -15.93 4.87
C GLU A 55 28.18 -14.90 3.76
N ALA A 56 27.23 -15.19 2.86
CA ALA A 56 26.83 -14.25 1.83
C ALA A 56 26.00 -13.08 2.41
N LEU A 57 25.16 -13.36 3.41
CA LEU A 57 24.37 -12.34 4.13
C LEU A 57 25.24 -11.44 5.00
N ASP A 58 26.22 -12.01 5.69
CA ASP A 58 27.14 -11.27 6.57
C ASP A 58 28.05 -10.33 5.76
N ASN A 59 28.53 -10.77 4.59
CA ASN A 59 29.30 -9.92 3.66
C ASN A 59 28.47 -8.78 3.04
N LEU A 60 27.15 -8.97 2.95
CA LEU A 60 26.20 -7.95 2.49
C LEU A 60 25.72 -7.03 3.64
N GLY A 61 26.22 -7.21 4.86
CA GLY A 61 25.85 -6.41 6.02
C GLY A 61 24.44 -6.71 6.58
N VAL A 62 23.80 -7.78 6.11
CA VAL A 62 22.44 -8.17 6.52
C VAL A 62 22.53 -9.11 7.72
N LYS A 63 22.31 -8.58 8.93
CA LYS A 63 22.37 -9.32 10.20
C LYS A 63 21.09 -10.14 10.46
N ILE A 64 20.72 -11.02 9.54
CA ILE A 64 19.53 -11.87 9.65
C ILE A 64 19.93 -13.33 9.44
N ASP A 65 19.44 -14.21 10.30
CA ASP A 65 19.66 -15.64 10.19
C ASP A 65 18.98 -16.21 8.95
N ILE A 66 19.74 -16.94 8.12
CA ILE A 66 19.25 -17.58 6.88
C ILE A 66 18.08 -18.55 7.15
N GLU A 67 17.99 -19.09 8.35
CA GLU A 67 16.89 -19.95 8.79
C GLU A 67 15.54 -19.22 8.81
N GLN A 68 15.49 -17.89 8.99
CA GLN A 68 14.24 -17.13 8.90
C GLN A 68 13.71 -17.03 7.47
N PHE A 69 14.60 -17.03 6.47
CA PHE A 69 14.21 -17.10 5.06
C PHE A 69 13.76 -18.53 4.68
N ARG A 70 14.45 -19.56 5.18
CA ARG A 70 14.13 -20.98 4.90
C ARG A 70 12.87 -21.48 5.60
N SER A 71 12.60 -21.01 6.82
CA SER A 71 11.43 -21.38 7.62
C SER A 71 10.15 -20.64 7.24
N GLY A 72 10.23 -19.68 6.30
CA GLY A 72 9.09 -18.84 5.91
C GLY A 72 8.77 -17.71 6.89
N GLY A 73 9.69 -17.39 7.81
CA GLY A 73 9.59 -16.21 8.68
C GLY A 73 9.80 -14.88 7.96
N ILE A 74 10.54 -14.89 6.84
CA ILE A 74 10.75 -13.73 5.96
C ILE A 74 10.38 -14.13 4.52
N THR A 75 9.19 -13.72 4.07
CA THR A 75 8.72 -13.90 2.68
C THR A 75 8.88 -12.63 1.83
N GLU A 76 9.00 -11.48 2.49
CA GLU A 76 9.12 -10.18 1.84
C GLU A 76 10.57 -9.87 1.47
N SER A 77 10.74 -9.09 0.40
CA SER A 77 12.07 -8.65 -0.05
C SER A 77 12.69 -7.67 0.96
N ILE A 78 13.93 -7.90 1.37
CA ILE A 78 14.65 -7.01 2.30
C ILE A 78 15.66 -6.12 1.58
N SER A 79 15.78 -4.85 1.99
CA SER A 79 16.79 -3.95 1.42
C SER A 79 18.18 -4.21 2.01
N ILE A 80 19.20 -4.27 1.15
CA ILE A 80 20.59 -4.48 1.54
C ILE A 80 21.20 -3.14 1.97
N PRO A 81 21.85 -3.04 3.15
CA PRO A 81 22.48 -1.81 3.59
C PRO A 81 23.61 -1.38 2.64
N ASP A 82 23.90 -0.07 2.60
CA ASP A 82 24.95 0.54 1.75
C ASP A 82 24.82 0.30 0.23
N THR A 83 23.71 -0.27 -0.26
CA THR A 83 23.44 -0.45 -1.70
C THR A 83 22.56 0.65 -2.31
N TYR A 84 22.51 1.82 -1.68
CA TYR A 84 21.73 2.95 -2.22
C TYR A 84 22.29 3.38 -3.56
N GLN A 85 21.48 3.29 -4.61
CA GLN A 85 21.82 3.79 -5.94
C GLN A 85 20.73 4.74 -6.42
N ARG A 86 21.16 5.85 -7.02
CA ARG A 86 20.22 6.74 -7.72
C ARG A 86 19.81 6.06 -9.01
N LEU A 87 18.51 5.95 -9.23
CA LEU A 87 17.97 5.43 -10.46
C LEU A 87 18.09 6.47 -11.56
N GLU A 88 18.10 6.02 -12.82
CA GLU A 88 17.94 6.92 -13.94
C GLU A 88 16.65 7.72 -13.78
N GLN A 89 16.76 9.03 -13.92
CA GLN A 89 15.65 9.94 -13.68
C GLN A 89 14.63 9.75 -14.80
N GLN A 90 13.47 9.20 -14.46
CA GLN A 90 12.29 9.13 -15.32
C GLN A 90 11.30 10.19 -14.83
N PRO A 91 11.47 11.45 -15.25
CA PRO A 91 10.55 12.49 -14.81
C PRO A 91 9.15 12.24 -15.35
N ALA A 92 8.13 12.60 -14.58
CA ALA A 92 6.75 12.48 -15.03
C ALA A 92 6.51 13.36 -16.26
N ASN A 93 5.95 12.77 -17.32
CA ASN A 93 5.62 13.54 -18.52
C ASN A 93 4.36 14.37 -18.28
N ILE A 94 4.22 15.46 -19.01
CA ILE A 94 3.01 16.30 -18.96
C ILE A 94 1.76 15.48 -19.36
N THR A 95 1.93 14.48 -20.23
CA THR A 95 0.88 13.54 -20.63
C THR A 95 0.48 12.55 -19.53
N ASP A 96 1.32 12.35 -18.51
CA ASP A 96 1.04 11.45 -17.39
C ASP A 96 0.11 12.11 -16.36
N ILE A 97 -0.02 13.44 -16.37
CA ILE A 97 -0.90 14.20 -15.48
C ILE A 97 -2.39 13.84 -15.71
N PRO A 98 -2.96 13.95 -16.93
CA PRO A 98 -4.34 13.55 -17.16
C PRO A 98 -4.53 12.02 -17.00
N LYS A 99 -3.54 11.21 -17.38
CA LYS A 99 -3.61 9.74 -17.26
C LYS A 99 -3.66 9.28 -15.80
N SER A 100 -2.81 9.84 -14.94
CA SER A 100 -2.77 9.54 -13.51
C SER A 100 -4.04 9.99 -12.78
N MET A 101 -4.69 11.08 -13.23
CA MET A 101 -5.99 11.50 -12.71
C MET A 101 -7.09 10.46 -12.99
N VAL A 102 -7.15 9.93 -14.22
CA VAL A 102 -8.10 8.86 -14.58
C VAL A 102 -7.79 7.58 -13.81
N GLN A 103 -6.52 7.19 -13.77
CA GLN A 103 -6.08 5.99 -13.05
C GLN A 103 -6.41 6.06 -11.57
N GLY A 104 -6.15 7.19 -10.90
CA GLY A 104 -6.50 7.39 -9.50
C GLY A 104 -8.01 7.34 -9.26
N THR A 105 -8.82 7.77 -10.23
CA THR A 105 -10.28 7.61 -10.15
C THR A 105 -10.67 6.14 -10.24
N ILE A 106 -10.06 5.36 -11.15
CA ILE A 106 -10.32 3.92 -11.31
C ILE A 106 -9.96 3.16 -10.03
N GLU A 107 -8.82 3.47 -9.41
CA GLU A 107 -8.43 2.87 -8.12
C GLU A 107 -9.41 3.20 -7.00
N ALA A 108 -10.00 4.39 -7.02
CA ALA A 108 -11.02 4.79 -6.06
C ALA A 108 -12.41 4.19 -6.33
N VAL A 109 -12.67 3.61 -7.51
CA VAL A 109 -14.00 3.07 -7.88
C VAL A 109 -14.46 2.01 -6.88
N ASP A 110 -13.57 1.11 -6.44
CA ASP A 110 -13.94 0.02 -5.53
C ASP A 110 -14.49 0.55 -4.20
N ILE A 111 -13.84 1.59 -3.66
CA ILE A 111 -14.28 2.28 -2.43
C ILE A 111 -15.61 3.01 -2.67
N MET A 112 -15.78 3.68 -3.82
CA MET A 112 -17.02 4.39 -4.14
C MET A 112 -18.20 3.43 -4.26
N VAL A 113 -18.03 2.31 -4.98
CA VAL A 113 -19.05 1.26 -5.11
C VAL A 113 -19.40 0.67 -3.74
N PHE A 114 -18.41 0.40 -2.90
CA PHE A 114 -18.65 -0.07 -1.53
C PHE A 114 -19.48 0.91 -0.70
N ILE A 115 -19.12 2.21 -0.69
CA ILE A 115 -19.86 3.24 0.03
C ILE A 115 -21.28 3.40 -0.53
N PHE A 116 -21.46 3.32 -1.85
CA PHE A 116 -22.79 3.40 -2.46
C PHE A 116 -23.67 2.21 -2.10
N VAL A 117 -23.12 0.99 -2.12
CA VAL A 117 -23.86 -0.21 -1.68
C VAL A 117 -24.21 -0.09 -0.19
N LEU A 118 -23.26 0.28 0.66
CA LEU A 118 -23.49 0.47 2.09
C LEU A 118 -24.56 1.55 2.34
N GLY A 119 -24.46 2.70 1.67
CA GLY A 119 -25.42 3.78 1.75
C GLY A 119 -26.80 3.39 1.25
N GLY A 120 -26.87 2.63 0.16
CA GLY A 120 -28.12 2.09 -0.38
C GLY A 120 -28.80 1.12 0.58
N LEU A 121 -28.05 0.19 1.17
CA LEU A 121 -28.57 -0.73 2.19
C LEU A 121 -29.08 0.02 3.43
N ILE A 122 -28.31 0.99 3.94
CA ILE A 122 -28.74 1.85 5.05
C ILE A 122 -30.00 2.63 4.68
N GLY A 123 -30.10 3.13 3.44
CA GLY A 123 -31.27 3.82 2.92
C GLY A 123 -32.53 2.95 2.97
N VAL A 124 -32.45 1.70 2.51
CA VAL A 124 -33.57 0.74 2.57
C VAL A 124 -33.93 0.39 4.02
N ILE A 125 -32.94 0.19 4.87
CA ILE A 125 -33.14 -0.15 6.30
C ILE A 125 -33.84 1.00 7.05
N ARG A 126 -33.48 2.25 6.75
CA ARG A 126 -34.16 3.43 7.32
C ARG A 126 -35.55 3.65 6.72
N ALA A 127 -35.70 3.50 5.39
CA ALA A 127 -37.00 3.66 4.73
C ALA A 127 -38.03 2.60 5.19
N SER A 128 -37.57 1.38 5.50
CA SER A 128 -38.40 0.32 6.07
C SER A 128 -38.72 0.49 7.56
N GLY A 129 -38.14 1.48 8.24
CA GLY A 129 -38.32 1.70 9.69
C GLY A 129 -37.75 0.58 10.56
N ALA A 130 -36.99 -0.35 9.97
CA ALA A 130 -36.43 -1.51 10.65
C ALA A 130 -35.36 -1.07 11.68
N PHE A 131 -34.62 0.01 11.38
CA PHE A 131 -33.62 0.56 12.28
C PHE A 131 -34.23 1.16 13.55
N GLU A 132 -35.23 2.03 13.39
CA GLU A 132 -35.95 2.69 14.48
C GLU A 132 -36.68 1.66 15.34
N SER A 133 -37.35 0.69 14.71
CA SER A 133 -38.05 -0.40 15.41
C SER A 133 -37.07 -1.32 16.17
N GLY A 134 -35.90 -1.61 15.57
CA GLY A 134 -34.83 -2.36 16.20
C GLY A 134 -34.28 -1.66 17.44
N LEU A 135 -33.97 -0.36 17.35
CA LEU A 135 -33.47 0.42 18.48
C LEU A 135 -34.51 0.54 19.61
N PHE A 136 -35.78 0.72 19.25
CA PHE A 136 -36.88 0.74 20.22
C PHE A 136 -37.02 -0.61 20.95
N SER A 137 -36.90 -1.74 20.23
CA SER A 137 -36.92 -3.09 20.81
C SER A 137 -35.75 -3.34 21.76
N LEU A 138 -34.55 -2.89 21.39
CA LEU A 138 -33.36 -2.98 22.25
C LEU A 138 -33.52 -2.14 23.53
N THR A 139 -34.06 -0.92 23.40
CA THR A 139 -34.31 -0.04 24.55
C THR A 139 -35.38 -0.62 25.49
N LYS A 140 -36.45 -1.21 24.94
CA LYS A 140 -37.49 -1.91 25.71
C LYS A 140 -36.91 -3.12 26.46
N LYS A 141 -36.00 -3.87 25.82
CA LYS A 141 -35.33 -5.02 26.44
C LYS A 141 -34.35 -4.62 27.55
N GLN A 142 -33.61 -3.52 27.38
CA GLN A 142 -32.72 -3.00 28.44
C GLN A 142 -33.46 -2.31 29.60
N LYS A 143 -34.59 -1.65 29.33
CA LYS A 143 -35.39 -0.98 30.39
C LYS A 143 -36.00 -1.97 31.39
N GLY A 144 -36.26 -3.22 31.00
CA GLY A 144 -36.69 -4.27 31.94
C GLY A 144 -35.57 -4.86 32.79
N MET A 145 -34.30 -4.56 32.48
CA MET A 145 -33.12 -5.18 33.10
C MET A 145 -32.42 -4.29 34.14
N ASN A 146 -32.69 -2.96 34.14
CA ASN A 146 -32.06 -1.97 35.02
C ASN A 146 -33.06 -1.15 35.88
N PHE A 147 -34.29 -1.63 36.07
CA PHE A 147 -35.25 -1.03 37.00
C PHE A 147 -35.73 -2.08 38.01
N CYS A 148 -34.83 -2.44 38.93
CA CYS A 148 -35.12 -2.86 40.30
C CYS A 148 -34.35 -1.92 41.23
#